data_AF-A0A523AR02-F1
#
_entry.id   AF-A0A523AR02-F1
#
_cell.length_a   1.000
_cell.length_b   1.000
_cell.length_c   1.000
_cell.angle_alpha   90.00
_cell.angle_beta   90.00
_cell.angle_gamma   90.00
#
_symmetry.space_group_name_H-M   'P 1'
#
loop_
_entity.id
_entity.type
_entity.pdbx_description
1 polymer ?
#
loop_
_entity_poly.entity_id
_entity_poly.type
_entity_poly.pdbx_seq_one_letter_code
_entity_poly.pdbx_strand_id
1 'polypeptide(L)'
;MHEELLRRVEKLAGEERFSPSFLDGILELLLEIRSRPSLSSDPEIASVLRWMEELSFRLKDSDRGCSSGFLREEWRRMRTYEFRRLKEGLSVLEKRLRERQDPPLE
;
A
#
# COMPACT_ATOMS: atom_id res chain seq x y z
N MET A 1 17.13 10.39 0.85
CA MET A 1 15.66 10.63 0.86
C MET A 1 14.85 9.51 0.19
N HIS A 2 15.36 8.81 -0.85
CA HIS A 2 14.71 7.60 -1.40
C HIS A 2 14.90 6.36 -0.52
N GLU A 3 16.06 6.21 0.16
CA GLU A 3 16.30 5.09 1.08
C GLU A 3 15.31 5.02 2.26
N GLU A 4 14.94 6.15 2.85
CA GLU A 4 14.00 6.17 3.97
C GLU A 4 12.58 5.76 3.53
N LEU A 5 12.18 6.20 2.34
CA LEU A 5 10.94 5.78 1.72
C LEU A 5 10.97 4.27 1.42
N LEU A 6 12.08 3.77 0.87
CA LEU A 6 12.26 2.35 0.60
C LEU A 6 12.18 1.51 1.88
N ARG A 7 12.87 1.91 2.95
CA ARG A 7 12.81 1.24 4.26
C ARG A 7 11.39 1.20 4.82
N ARG A 8 10.60 2.26 4.63
CA ARG A 8 9.18 2.29 5.01
C ARG A 8 8.34 1.30 4.19
N VAL A 9 8.56 1.24 2.87
CA VAL A 9 7.91 0.25 2.00
C VAL A 9 8.26 -1.17 2.43
N GLU A 10 9.55 -1.46 2.64
CA GLU A 10 10.04 -2.76 3.09
C GLU A 10 9.45 -3.15 4.45
N LYS A 11 9.40 -2.22 5.41
CA LYS A 11 8.79 -2.44 6.71
C LYS A 11 7.31 -2.82 6.58
N LEU A 12 6.54 -2.07 5.78
CA LEU A 12 5.12 -2.36 5.56
C LEU A 12 4.93 -3.68 4.79
N ALA A 13 5.82 -4.00 3.84
CA ALA A 13 5.78 -5.25 3.09
C ALA A 13 6.10 -6.46 3.99
N GLY A 14 6.93 -6.25 5.01
CA GLY A 14 7.28 -7.23 6.05
C GLY A 14 6.16 -7.52 7.04
N GLU A 15 5.08 -6.73 7.09
CA GLU A 15 3.98 -6.97 8.02
C GLU A 15 3.27 -8.30 7.72
N GLU A 16 3.18 -9.15 8.75
CA GLU A 16 2.59 -10.50 8.62
C GLU A 16 1.09 -10.51 8.81
N ARG A 17 0.53 -9.48 9.46
CA ARG A 17 -0.87 -9.41 9.84
C ARG A 17 -1.46 -8.04 9.53
N PHE A 18 -2.72 -8.03 9.10
CA PHE A 18 -3.48 -6.80 8.98
C PHE A 18 -3.70 -6.18 10.37
N SER A 19 -3.39 -4.89 10.48
CA SER A 19 -3.68 -4.06 11.65
C SER A 19 -4.15 -2.67 11.22
N PRO A 20 -4.90 -1.94 12.07
CA PRO A 20 -5.21 -0.53 11.80
C PRO A 20 -3.96 0.31 11.55
N SER A 21 -2.89 0.07 12.33
CA SER A 21 -1.60 0.77 12.17
C SER A 21 -0.92 0.48 10.84
N PHE A 22 -1.06 -0.73 10.29
CA PHE A 22 -0.59 -1.03 8.93
C PHE A 22 -1.32 -0.16 7.90
N LEU A 23 -2.64 -0.06 8.01
CA LEU A 23 -3.45 0.73 7.08
C LEU A 23 -3.12 2.23 7.18
N ASP A 24 -2.94 2.75 8.39
CA ASP A 24 -2.50 4.13 8.60
C ASP A 24 -1.11 4.36 7.98
N GLY A 25 -0.18 3.41 8.15
CA GLY A 25 1.14 3.46 7.53
C GLY A 25 1.11 3.43 6.00
N ILE A 26 0.19 2.67 5.38
CA ILE A 26 -0.05 2.71 3.94
C ILE A 26 -0.51 4.11 3.52
N LEU A 27 -1.49 4.69 4.22
CA LEU A 27 -2.01 6.02 3.88
C LEU A 27 -0.95 7.11 4.01
N GLU A 28 -0.16 7.08 5.08
CA GLU A 28 0.99 7.99 5.26
C GLU A 28 2.00 7.84 4.12
N LEU A 29 2.34 6.60 3.74
CA LEU A 29 3.24 6.33 2.63
C LEU A 29 2.71 6.89 1.30
N LEU A 30 1.42 6.68 1.00
CA LEU A 30 0.79 7.18 -0.23
C LEU A 30 0.86 8.72 -0.30
N LEU A 31 0.58 9.40 0.82
CA LEU A 31 0.67 10.85 0.94
C LEU A 31 2.11 11.34 0.75
N GLU A 32 3.08 10.67 1.38
CA GLU A 32 4.49 11.00 1.26
C GLU A 32 4.95 10.90 -0.20
N ILE A 33 4.57 9.86 -0.93
CA ILE A 33 4.96 9.69 -2.34
C ILE A 33 4.29 10.74 -3.23
N ARG A 34 3.00 11.05 -3.00
CA ARG A 34 2.30 12.11 -3.74
C ARG A 34 2.92 13.48 -3.55
N SER A 35 3.46 13.76 -2.37
CA SER A 35 4.15 15.01 -2.06
C SER A 35 5.49 15.18 -2.78
N ARG A 36 5.98 14.13 -3.46
CA ARG A 36 7.26 14.11 -4.19
C ARG A 36 7.01 14.15 -5.71
N PRO A 37 7.17 15.31 -6.38
CA PRO A 37 6.88 15.46 -7.81
C PRO A 37 7.66 14.49 -8.71
N SER A 38 8.88 14.13 -8.32
CA SER A 38 9.75 13.19 -9.04
C SER A 38 9.22 11.76 -9.09
N LEU A 39 8.30 11.40 -8.19
CA LEU A 39 7.67 10.08 -8.11
C LEU A 39 6.20 10.14 -8.56
N SER A 40 5.47 11.19 -8.18
CA SER A 40 4.05 11.31 -8.51
C SER A 40 3.77 11.61 -9.98
N SER A 41 4.76 12.11 -10.72
CA SER A 41 4.66 12.32 -12.18
C SER A 41 4.89 11.03 -12.98
N ASP A 42 5.35 9.94 -12.35
CA ASP A 42 5.52 8.65 -13.00
C ASP A 42 4.14 7.96 -13.13
N PRO A 43 3.69 7.64 -14.36
CA PRO A 43 2.36 7.08 -14.58
C PRO A 43 2.21 5.67 -14.01
N GLU A 44 3.28 4.88 -13.92
CA GLU A 44 3.23 3.54 -13.34
C GLU A 44 3.12 3.62 -11.82
N ILE A 45 3.92 4.49 -11.18
CA ILE A 45 3.82 4.76 -9.74
C ILE A 45 2.44 5.33 -9.41
N ALA A 46 1.97 6.34 -10.16
CA ALA A 46 0.66 6.95 -9.95
C ALA A 46 -0.48 5.93 -10.04
N SER A 47 -0.39 4.97 -10.96
CA SER A 47 -1.37 3.89 -11.11
C SER A 47 -1.40 2.97 -9.88
N VAL A 48 -0.22 2.58 -9.38
CA VAL A 48 -0.09 1.75 -8.16
C VAL A 48 -0.62 2.51 -6.94
N LEU A 49 -0.26 3.78 -6.76
CA LEU A 49 -0.74 4.59 -5.65
C LEU A 49 -2.27 4.72 -5.63
N ARG A 50 -2.87 4.97 -6.80
CA ARG A 50 -4.33 5.06 -6.93
C ARG A 50 -5.02 3.74 -6.57
N TRP A 51 -4.48 2.64 -7.05
CA TRP A 51 -5.02 1.32 -6.75
C TRP A 51 -4.92 0.99 -5.25
N MET A 52 -3.78 1.27 -4.61
CA MET A 52 -3.59 1.07 -3.18
C MET A 52 -4.51 1.96 -2.32
N GLU A 53 -4.77 3.20 -2.75
CA GLU A 53 -5.72 4.10 -2.11
C GLU A 53 -7.15 3.53 -2.14
N GLU A 54 -7.57 2.98 -3.27
CA GLU A 54 -8.88 2.33 -3.42
C GLU A 54 -9.04 1.10 -2.50
N LEU A 55 -8.02 0.23 -2.46
CA LEU A 55 -7.99 -0.92 -1.53
C LEU A 55 -8.07 -0.45 -0.07
N SER A 56 -7.32 0.60 0.28
CA SER A 56 -7.28 1.15 1.63
C SER A 56 -8.64 1.74 2.05
N PHE A 57 -9.31 2.43 1.13
CA PHE A 57 -10.65 2.96 1.35
C PHE A 57 -11.68 1.84 1.55
N ARG A 58 -11.66 0.80 0.70
CA ARG A 58 -12.53 -0.38 0.86
C ARG A 58 -12.37 -1.05 2.22
N LEU A 59 -11.13 -1.24 2.66
CA LEU A 59 -10.82 -1.84 3.96
C LEU A 59 -11.37 -1.01 5.11
N LYS A 60 -11.22 0.32 5.04
CA LYS A 60 -11.70 1.25 6.07
C LYS A 60 -13.23 1.32 6.14
N ASP A 61 -13.90 1.29 4.99
CA ASP A 61 -15.37 1.29 4.90
C ASP A 61 -15.96 -0.04 5.39
N SER A 62 -15.34 -1.16 5.01
CA SER A 62 -15.74 -2.50 5.43
C SER A 62 -15.63 -2.69 6.95
N ASP A 63 -14.68 -2.02 7.62
CA ASP A 63 -14.53 -2.06 9.07
C ASP A 63 -15.72 -1.41 9.79
N ARG A 64 -16.36 -0.40 9.18
CA ARG A 64 -17.51 0.32 9.74
C ARG A 64 -18.84 -0.44 9.58
N GLY A 65 -18.96 -1.28 8.55
CA GLY A 65 -20.18 -2.03 8.24
C GLY A 65 -20.33 -3.37 9.00
N CYS A 66 -19.31 -3.82 9.73
CA CYS A 66 -19.21 -5.20 10.24
C CYS A 66 -19.89 -5.45 11.61
N SER A 67 -21.08 -4.87 11.82
CA SER A 67 -21.83 -4.99 13.08
C SER A 67 -22.74 -6.23 13.16
N SER A 68 -22.86 -7.05 12.10
CA SER A 68 -23.74 -8.23 12.08
C SER A 68 -22.96 -9.55 11.97
N GLY A 69 -23.25 -10.49 12.87
CA GLY A 69 -22.44 -11.71 13.09
C GLY A 69 -22.36 -12.69 11.90
N PHE A 70 -23.24 -12.59 10.90
CA PHE A 70 -23.25 -13.45 9.72
C PHE A 70 -22.22 -13.03 8.66
N LEU A 71 -21.87 -11.75 8.60
CA LEU A 71 -20.90 -11.20 7.63
C LEU A 71 -19.44 -11.31 8.10
N ARG A 72 -19.19 -11.80 9.32
CA ARG A 72 -17.86 -11.82 9.93
C ARG A 72 -16.86 -12.67 9.16
N GLU A 73 -17.29 -13.79 8.57
CA GLU A 73 -16.38 -14.67 7.83
C GLU A 73 -16.09 -14.16 6.42
N GLU A 74 -17.11 -13.69 5.69
CA GLU A 74 -16.93 -13.02 4.39
C GLU A 74 -16.07 -11.77 4.52
N TRP A 75 -16.28 -11.00 5.58
CA TRP A 75 -15.46 -9.85 5.89
C TRP A 75 -14.02 -10.23 6.25
N ARG A 76 -13.81 -11.31 7.00
CA ARG A 76 -12.46 -11.81 7.29
C ARG A 76 -11.74 -12.22 5.99
N ARG A 77 -12.45 -12.88 5.08
CA ARG A 77 -11.94 -13.26 3.75
C ARG A 77 -11.61 -12.03 2.91
N MET A 78 -12.53 -11.06 2.82
CA MET A 78 -12.31 -9.79 2.11
C MET A 78 -11.10 -9.05 2.67
N ARG A 79 -11.03 -8.87 4.00
CA ARG A 79 -9.89 -8.21 4.65
C ARG A 79 -8.57 -8.92 4.35
N THR A 80 -8.54 -10.25 4.41
CA THR A 80 -7.34 -11.04 4.10
C THR A 80 -6.93 -10.87 2.64
N TYR A 81 -7.91 -10.85 1.73
CA TYR A 81 -7.69 -10.64 0.31
C TYR A 81 -7.14 -9.24 0.01
N GLU A 82 -7.81 -8.20 0.50
CA GLU A 82 -7.39 -6.80 0.30
C GLU A 82 -6.03 -6.53 0.97
N PHE A 83 -5.76 -7.12 2.14
CA PHE A 83 -4.44 -7.07 2.78
C PHE A 83 -3.35 -7.66 1.88
N ARG A 84 -3.59 -8.83 1.28
CA ARG A 84 -2.65 -9.44 0.34
C ARG A 84 -2.40 -8.54 -0.87
N ARG A 85 -3.45 -7.94 -1.42
CA ARG A 85 -3.34 -7.00 -2.55
C ARG A 85 -2.55 -5.74 -2.18
N LEU A 86 -2.72 -5.21 -0.97
CA LEU A 86 -1.89 -4.11 -0.49
C LEU A 86 -0.41 -4.50 -0.42
N LYS A 87 -0.10 -5.73 0.02
CA LYS A 87 1.28 -6.25 0.00
C LYS A 87 1.85 -6.39 -1.41
N GLU A 88 1.04 -6.83 -2.36
CA GLU A 88 1.43 -6.85 -3.78
C GLU A 88 1.74 -5.44 -4.29
N GLY A 89 0.90 -4.46 -3.96
CA GLY A 89 1.14 -3.04 -4.29
C GLY A 89 2.44 -2.50 -3.70
N LEU A 90 2.73 -2.82 -2.44
CA LEU A 90 4.01 -2.48 -1.81
C LEU A 90 5.20 -3.12 -2.52
N SER A 91 5.09 -4.39 -2.93
CA SER A 91 6.17 -5.11 -3.63
C SER A 91 6.44 -4.50 -5.01
N VAL A 92 5.38 -4.14 -5.74
CA VAL A 92 5.51 -3.44 -7.03
C VAL A 92 6.15 -2.07 -6.81
N LEU A 93 5.69 -1.32 -5.81
CA LEU A 93 6.21 0.00 -5.48
C LEU A 93 7.69 -0.06 -5.08
N GLU A 94 8.09 -1.02 -4.25
CA GLU A 94 9.48 -1.27 -3.86
C GLU A 94 10.36 -1.48 -5.10
N LYS A 95 9.95 -2.37 -6.00
CA LYS A 95 10.66 -2.66 -7.24
C LYS A 95 10.86 -1.39 -8.08
N ARG A 96 9.80 -0.60 -8.29
CA ARG A 96 9.89 0.65 -9.06
C ARG A 96 10.78 1.69 -8.39
N LEU A 97 10.71 1.82 -7.07
CA LEU A 97 11.58 2.74 -6.32
C LEU A 97 13.05 2.32 -6.37
N ARG A 98 13.37 1.03 -6.48
CA ARG A 98 14.74 0.53 -6.68
C ARG A 98 15.23 0.74 -8.11
N GLU A 99 14.42 0.41 -9.11
CA GLU A 99 14.74 0.64 -10.53
C GLU A 99 15.04 2.11 -10.84
N ARG A 100 14.48 3.05 -10.06
CA ARG A 100 14.78 4.48 -10.19
C ARG A 100 16.00 4.95 -9.40
N GLN A 101 16.52 4.14 -8.48
CA GLN A 101 17.75 4.43 -7.73
C GLN A 101 19.00 3.94 -8.46
N ASP A 102 18.89 2.84 -9.20
CA ASP A 102 19.94 2.36 -10.11
C ASP A 102 19.73 2.99 -11.50
N PRO A 103 20.52 4.00 -11.90
CA PRO A 103 20.55 4.38 -13.31
C PRO A 103 21.02 3.16 -14.13
N PRO A 104 20.47 2.91 -15.33
CA PRO A 104 21.01 1.86 -16.19
C PRO A 104 22.48 2.15 -16.43
N LEU A 105 23.34 1.20 -16.08
CA LEU A 105 24.75 1.19 -16.46
C LEU A 105 24.77 1.12 -18.00
N GLU A 106 25.03 2.25 -18.66
CA GLU A 106 25.33 2.32 -20.09
C GLU A 106 26.55 1.47 -20.47
#